data_AF-A0AAN6MBN5-F1
#
_entry.id   AF-A0AAN6MBN5-F1
#
_cell.length_a   1.000
_cell.length_b   1.000
_cell.length_c   1.000
_cell.angle_alpha   90.00
_cell.angle_beta   90.00
_cell.angle_gamma   90.00
#
_symmetry.space_group_name_H-M   'P 1'
#
loop_
_entity.id
_entity.type
_entity.pdbx_description
1 polymer ?
#
loop_
_entity_poly.entity_id
_entity_poly.type
_entity_poly.pdbx_seq_one_letter_code
_entity_poly.pdbx_strand_id
1 'polypeptide(L)'
;MSMSVSRVAGSSLPAQLLHHVTRRRHRFYGAVAVALLLFSVAIWVYGGFDRGVDFITSLPRPPPQSPPQHPHQQPPPAVPPSSSSLAGSSSTHGGHPTQTSPAAKATSSSDWRHSSQSPAANVSHGIPPKIWQILLPKKPTNQKFIPKPEILEETPSWLVMNTDYAYTVVSQDGGDEVVQQYFGDDPRILDAYTKMPNVGMKSDLLRYLILEAEGGVYSDTDTVALKPINDWVPAHLRDKVSVVVGLEFDRRDGPAWADILHDVQFCQWTIAAAPGHPVFRKMVERILSKLDELSAEHGLPIEQLKPSSVEVMNSTGPAAWSEVVFHQLQEFDNTITDYRNLSYMTEPRLIGDILVLTIDGFGMGQPHSNSTDDGSIPEAALVKHLFKGSWRGNDKRSGDAEST
;
A
#
# COMPACT_ATOMS: atom_id res chain seq x y z
N MET A 1 -13.14 79.88 -44.12
CA MET A 1 -13.95 78.84 -44.79
C MET A 1 -14.45 77.88 -43.74
N SER A 2 -15.77 77.73 -43.66
CA SER A 2 -16.53 76.95 -42.68
C SER A 2 -16.88 75.56 -43.24
N MET A 3 -17.39 74.69 -42.37
CA MET A 3 -17.94 73.32 -42.58
C MET A 3 -16.94 72.16 -42.54
N SER A 4 -17.30 70.95 -42.12
CA SER A 4 -18.24 70.42 -41.13
C SER A 4 -17.96 68.92 -41.09
N VAL A 5 -17.91 68.39 -39.87
CA VAL A 5 -18.04 66.99 -39.43
C VAL A 5 -18.59 65.99 -40.47
N SER A 6 -17.95 64.82 -40.54
CA SER A 6 -18.63 63.52 -40.69
C SER A 6 -17.90 62.47 -39.85
N ARG A 7 -18.44 62.17 -38.65
CA ARG A 7 -18.08 60.98 -37.87
C ARG A 7 -18.84 59.79 -38.44
N VAL A 8 -18.12 58.83 -39.01
CA VAL A 8 -18.64 57.47 -39.22
C VAL A 8 -18.31 56.66 -37.97
N ALA A 9 -19.34 56.20 -37.26
CA ALA A 9 -19.21 55.29 -36.13
C ALA A 9 -18.92 53.87 -36.63
N GLY A 10 -17.65 53.49 -36.74
CA GLY A 10 -17.23 52.10 -36.89
C GLY A 10 -17.14 51.44 -35.51
N SER A 11 -18.08 50.56 -35.16
CA SER A 11 -17.95 49.69 -33.99
C SER A 11 -16.75 48.76 -34.19
N SER A 12 -15.79 48.77 -33.27
CA SER A 12 -14.58 47.95 -33.35
C SER A 12 -14.91 46.45 -33.22
N LEU A 13 -14.19 45.61 -33.98
CA LEU A 13 -14.25 44.14 -33.97
C LEU A 13 -14.34 43.48 -32.57
N PRO A 14 -13.73 44.00 -31.48
CA PRO A 14 -13.88 43.44 -30.14
C PRO A 14 -15.32 43.49 -29.60
N ALA A 15 -16.10 44.51 -29.95
CA ALA A 15 -17.48 44.66 -29.47
C ALA A 15 -18.44 43.64 -30.11
N GLN A 16 -18.19 43.27 -31.38
CA GLN A 16 -18.97 42.25 -32.08
C GLN A 16 -18.64 40.83 -31.57
N LEU A 17 -17.38 40.56 -31.21
CA LEU A 17 -16.98 39.29 -30.61
C LEU A 17 -17.54 39.10 -29.19
N LEU A 18 -17.52 40.14 -28.34
CA LEU A 18 -18.10 40.06 -27.00
C LEU A 18 -19.61 39.79 -27.05
N HIS A 19 -20.32 40.44 -27.99
CA HIS A 19 -21.76 40.24 -28.19
C HIS A 19 -22.09 38.84 -28.75
N HIS A 20 -21.18 38.21 -29.50
CA HIS A 20 -21.37 36.85 -30.00
C HIS A 20 -21.14 35.77 -28.93
N VAL A 21 -20.16 35.97 -28.05
CA VAL A 21 -19.84 35.03 -26.95
C VAL A 21 -20.92 35.02 -25.87
N THR A 22 -21.48 36.18 -25.52
CA THR A 22 -22.58 36.29 -24.55
C THR A 22 -23.87 35.64 -25.05
N ARG A 23 -24.21 35.78 -26.34
CA ARG A 23 -25.37 35.11 -26.96
C ARG A 23 -25.25 33.59 -26.97
N ARG A 24 -24.05 33.03 -27.19
CA ARG A 24 -23.81 31.58 -27.14
C ARG A 24 -23.98 31.03 -25.72
N ARG A 25 -23.46 31.74 -24.71
CA ARG A 25 -23.63 31.37 -23.30
C ARG A 25 -25.10 31.38 -22.87
N HIS A 26 -25.88 32.41 -23.22
CA HIS A 26 -27.31 32.46 -22.88
C HIS A 26 -28.14 31.37 -23.57
N ARG A 27 -27.81 30.98 -24.81
CA ARG A 27 -28.46 29.84 -25.48
C ARG A 27 -28.11 28.49 -24.84
N PHE A 28 -26.87 28.34 -24.35
CA PHE A 28 -26.45 27.15 -23.62
C PHE A 28 -27.18 27.02 -22.27
N TYR A 29 -27.22 28.09 -21.46
CA TYR A 29 -27.95 28.08 -20.19
C TYR A 29 -29.47 27.92 -20.39
N GLY A 30 -30.04 28.50 -21.45
CA GLY A 30 -31.44 28.29 -21.81
C GLY A 30 -31.75 26.83 -22.18
N ALA A 31 -30.88 26.16 -22.93
CA ALA A 31 -31.05 24.75 -23.28
C ALA A 31 -30.94 23.82 -22.06
N VAL A 32 -30.02 24.10 -21.14
CA VAL A 32 -29.87 23.34 -19.88
C VAL A 32 -31.10 23.53 -18.99
N ALA A 33 -31.64 24.75 -18.88
CA ALA A 33 -32.84 25.02 -18.09
C ALA A 33 -34.07 24.27 -18.64
N VAL A 34 -34.24 24.23 -19.97
CA VAL A 34 -35.33 23.45 -20.59
C VAL A 34 -35.15 21.95 -20.37
N ALA A 35 -33.93 21.42 -20.47
CA ALA A 35 -33.65 20.01 -20.22
C ALA A 35 -33.96 19.60 -18.76
N LEU A 36 -33.59 20.42 -17.78
CA LEU A 36 -33.90 20.19 -16.36
C LEU A 36 -35.41 20.25 -16.08
N LEU A 37 -36.13 21.14 -16.77
CA LEU A 37 -37.57 21.27 -16.64
C LEU A 37 -38.30 20.07 -17.26
N LEU A 38 -37.86 19.59 -18.43
CA LEU A 38 -38.36 18.36 -19.05
C LEU A 38 -38.06 17.12 -18.19
N PHE A 39 -36.87 17.05 -17.57
CA PHE A 39 -36.51 15.96 -16.66
C PHE A 39 -37.38 15.97 -15.39
N SER A 40 -37.66 17.15 -14.83
CA SER A 40 -38.55 17.31 -13.67
C SER A 40 -39.99 16.93 -14.00
N VAL A 41 -40.48 17.30 -15.18
CA VAL A 41 -41.80 16.87 -15.70
C VAL A 41 -41.82 15.36 -15.94
N ALA A 42 -40.74 14.76 -16.46
CA ALA A 42 -40.64 13.32 -16.64
C ALA A 42 -40.68 12.59 -15.29
N ILE A 43 -39.97 13.07 -14.27
CA ILE A 43 -40.07 12.53 -12.90
C ILE A 43 -41.51 12.64 -12.39
N TRP A 44 -42.19 13.76 -12.60
CA TRP A 44 -43.59 13.95 -12.16
C TRP A 44 -44.58 13.05 -12.91
N VAL A 45 -44.46 12.93 -14.23
CA VAL A 45 -45.33 12.10 -15.08
C VAL A 45 -45.09 10.60 -14.85
N TYR A 46 -43.84 10.20 -14.62
CA TYR A 46 -43.45 8.80 -14.42
C TYR A 46 -43.29 8.42 -12.93
N GLY A 47 -43.87 9.19 -12.01
CA GLY A 47 -44.13 8.74 -10.64
C GLY A 47 -43.00 8.89 -9.62
N GLY A 48 -42.25 9.98 -9.69
CA GLY A 48 -41.29 10.37 -8.65
C GLY A 48 -41.98 10.82 -7.36
N PHE A 49 -41.78 10.02 -6.32
CA PHE A 49 -42.20 10.23 -4.93
C PHE A 49 -43.71 10.20 -4.67
N ASP A 50 -44.29 9.00 -4.68
CA ASP A 50 -44.83 8.35 -3.47
C ASP A 50 -45.83 7.23 -3.84
N ARG A 51 -45.50 5.98 -3.48
CA ARG A 51 -46.41 4.88 -3.10
C ARG A 51 -45.56 3.65 -2.76
N GLY A 52 -45.61 3.24 -1.50
CA GLY A 52 -44.83 2.17 -0.90
C GLY A 52 -44.76 0.89 -1.72
N VAL A 53 -43.54 0.56 -2.15
CA VAL A 53 -43.18 -0.77 -2.64
C VAL A 53 -42.23 -1.38 -1.62
N ASP A 54 -42.75 -2.25 -0.76
CA ASP A 54 -41.95 -3.10 0.13
C ASP A 54 -41.16 -4.11 -0.71
N PHE A 55 -39.92 -3.75 -1.04
CA PHE A 55 -38.98 -4.59 -1.80
C PHE A 55 -38.61 -5.92 -1.11
N ILE A 56 -39.10 -6.17 0.10
CA ILE A 56 -38.89 -7.42 0.86
C ILE A 56 -39.91 -8.51 0.49
N THR A 57 -41.02 -8.18 -0.18
CA THR A 57 -42.10 -9.18 -0.44
C THR A 57 -42.19 -9.70 -1.88
N SER A 58 -41.40 -9.18 -2.82
CA SER A 58 -41.51 -9.52 -4.25
C SER A 58 -40.38 -10.38 -4.82
N LEU A 59 -39.47 -10.91 -3.99
CA LEU A 59 -38.50 -11.90 -4.43
C LEU A 59 -39.09 -13.33 -4.34
N PRO A 60 -38.99 -14.17 -5.39
CA PRO A 60 -39.38 -15.56 -5.31
C PRO A 60 -38.52 -16.27 -4.27
N ARG A 61 -39.16 -16.84 -3.24
CA ARG A 61 -38.46 -17.69 -2.26
C ARG A 61 -38.01 -18.97 -2.98
N PRO A 62 -36.75 -19.41 -2.81
CA PRO A 62 -36.36 -20.75 -3.23
C PRO A 62 -37.21 -21.79 -2.49
N PRO A 63 -37.56 -22.92 -3.11
CA PRO A 63 -38.27 -23.99 -2.42
C PRO A 63 -37.46 -24.46 -1.21
N PRO A 64 -38.11 -24.90 -0.11
CA PRO A 64 -37.41 -25.34 1.08
C PRO A 64 -36.45 -26.48 0.71
N GLN A 65 -35.16 -26.26 0.97
CA GLN A 65 -34.16 -27.32 0.89
C GLN A 65 -34.51 -28.38 1.93
N SER A 66 -34.64 -29.63 1.48
CA SER A 66 -34.70 -30.79 2.37
C SER A 66 -33.52 -30.74 3.35
N PRO A 67 -33.73 -31.05 4.64
CA PRO A 67 -32.64 -31.02 5.62
C PRO A 67 -31.52 -31.97 5.17
N PRO A 68 -30.23 -31.57 5.31
CA PRO A 68 -29.12 -32.43 4.94
C PRO A 68 -29.19 -33.71 5.77
N GLN A 69 -29.17 -34.85 5.06
CA GLN A 69 -28.98 -36.15 5.68
C GLN A 69 -27.62 -36.15 6.38
N HIS A 70 -27.63 -36.36 7.70
CA HIS A 70 -26.42 -36.56 8.50
C HIS A 70 -25.56 -37.67 7.87
N PRO A 71 -24.28 -37.42 7.57
CA PRO A 71 -23.33 -38.50 7.39
C PRO A 71 -23.23 -39.26 8.71
N HIS A 72 -23.43 -40.58 8.61
CA HIS A 72 -23.23 -41.53 9.69
C HIS A 72 -21.98 -41.19 10.53
N GLN A 73 -22.18 -41.01 11.83
CA GLN A 73 -21.12 -40.99 12.82
C GLN A 73 -20.35 -42.31 12.74
N GLN A 74 -19.13 -42.27 12.19
CA GLN A 74 -18.14 -43.30 12.47
C GLN A 74 -17.58 -43.03 13.88
N PRO A 75 -17.47 -44.05 14.75
CA PRO A 75 -16.86 -43.89 16.05
C PRO A 75 -15.34 -43.60 15.90
N PRO A 76 -14.74 -42.84 16.84
CA PRO A 76 -13.32 -42.50 16.77
C PRO A 76 -12.44 -43.76 16.89
N PRO A 77 -11.29 -43.81 16.20
CA PRO A 77 -10.35 -44.91 16.35
C PRO A 77 -9.72 -44.91 17.75
N ALA A 78 -9.57 -46.11 18.29
CA ALA A 78 -9.05 -46.39 19.62
C ALA A 78 -7.59 -45.91 19.80
N VAL A 79 -7.34 -45.30 20.95
CA VAL A 79 -6.02 -44.99 21.50
C VAL A 79 -5.35 -46.29 21.99
N PRO A 80 -4.13 -46.66 21.52
CA PRO A 80 -3.32 -47.66 22.20
C PRO A 80 -2.48 -47.04 23.33
N PRO A 81 -2.13 -47.82 24.36
CA PRO A 81 -1.80 -47.30 25.68
C PRO A 81 -0.35 -46.82 25.83
N SER A 82 -0.21 -45.90 26.79
CA SER A 82 1.03 -45.43 27.39
C SER A 82 1.79 -46.56 28.10
N SER A 83 3.07 -46.71 27.77
CA SER A 83 4.02 -47.47 28.59
C SER A 83 4.78 -46.51 29.51
N SER A 84 4.54 -46.68 30.79
CA SER A 84 5.31 -46.14 31.91
C SER A 84 6.65 -46.84 32.05
N SER A 85 7.70 -46.08 32.34
CA SER A 85 8.87 -46.59 33.06
C SER A 85 9.40 -45.51 34.01
N LEU A 86 9.09 -45.69 35.29
CA LEU A 86 9.73 -45.06 36.43
C LEU A 86 10.92 -45.95 36.87
N ALA A 87 12.06 -45.34 37.20
CA ALA A 87 12.73 -45.44 38.50
C ALA A 87 14.28 -45.43 38.41
N GLY A 88 14.88 -44.69 39.36
CA GLY A 88 16.27 -44.80 39.82
C GLY A 88 17.01 -43.45 39.81
N SER A 89 16.85 -42.57 40.81
CA SER A 89 17.71 -42.44 42.02
C SER A 89 19.21 -42.37 41.71
N SER A 90 20.07 -41.52 42.24
CA SER A 90 20.07 -40.52 43.33
C SER A 90 21.55 -40.09 43.47
N SER A 91 21.86 -38.81 43.70
CA SER A 91 22.87 -38.39 44.71
C SER A 91 23.11 -36.88 44.70
N THR A 92 22.89 -36.34 45.89
CA THR A 92 23.27 -35.02 46.42
C THR A 92 24.78 -34.73 46.39
N HIS A 93 25.18 -33.48 46.19
CA HIS A 93 26.15 -32.77 47.05
C HIS A 93 26.07 -31.25 46.82
N GLY A 94 26.05 -30.50 47.92
CA GLY A 94 25.86 -29.04 47.94
C GLY A 94 27.17 -28.24 47.85
N GLY A 95 27.01 -26.95 47.57
CA GLY A 95 28.07 -25.95 47.64
C GLY A 95 27.65 -24.63 46.98
N HIS A 96 27.23 -23.66 47.79
CA HIS A 96 27.19 -22.22 47.45
C HIS A 96 28.30 -21.54 48.29
N PRO A 97 28.70 -20.28 48.01
CA PRO A 97 28.57 -19.50 46.77
C PRO A 97 29.88 -18.77 46.39
N THR A 98 30.05 -18.40 45.12
CA THR A 98 30.94 -17.28 44.78
C THR A 98 30.40 -16.51 43.59
N GLN A 99 30.27 -15.20 43.80
CA GLN A 99 29.97 -14.18 42.81
C GLN A 99 31.01 -14.20 41.70
N THR A 100 30.56 -14.30 40.46
CA THR A 100 31.10 -13.56 39.31
C THR A 100 30.02 -13.53 38.23
N SER A 101 29.53 -12.33 37.92
CA SER A 101 28.75 -12.09 36.71
C SER A 101 29.54 -12.51 35.48
N PRO A 102 28.93 -13.25 34.53
CA PRO A 102 29.29 -13.14 33.13
C PRO A 102 28.31 -12.16 32.50
N ALA A 103 28.84 -11.06 31.98
CA ALA A 103 28.14 -10.21 31.05
C ALA A 103 27.45 -11.07 30.00
N ALA A 104 26.12 -10.96 29.93
CA ALA A 104 25.35 -11.51 28.83
C ALA A 104 25.87 -10.84 27.55
N LYS A 105 26.69 -11.57 26.78
CA LYS A 105 26.95 -11.26 25.39
C LYS A 105 25.59 -11.25 24.71
N ALA A 106 25.07 -10.07 24.40
CA ALA A 106 24.01 -9.90 23.44
C ALA A 106 24.47 -10.58 22.14
N THR A 107 23.93 -11.77 21.86
CA THR A 107 23.99 -12.36 20.53
C THR A 107 23.18 -11.45 19.64
N SER A 108 23.86 -10.63 18.84
CA SER A 108 23.30 -9.88 17.71
C SER A 108 22.37 -10.81 16.92
N SER A 109 21.06 -10.59 16.99
CA SER A 109 20.00 -11.30 16.27
C SER A 109 19.96 -10.94 14.77
N SER A 110 21.11 -10.61 14.19
CA SER A 110 21.24 -10.00 12.86
C SER A 110 20.94 -10.94 11.69
N ASP A 111 20.48 -12.17 11.93
CA ASP A 111 20.31 -13.19 10.89
C ASP A 111 18.88 -13.27 10.34
N TRP A 112 18.23 -12.11 10.15
CA TRP A 112 16.95 -12.02 9.43
C TRP A 112 17.04 -12.65 8.02
N ARG A 113 18.26 -12.65 7.44
CA ARG A 113 18.62 -13.28 6.17
C ARG A 113 18.41 -14.79 6.13
N HIS A 114 18.43 -15.44 7.30
CA HIS A 114 18.28 -16.89 7.45
C HIS A 114 16.99 -17.30 8.17
N SER A 115 16.07 -16.37 8.44
CA SER A 115 14.76 -16.64 9.07
C SER A 115 13.81 -17.52 8.22
N SER A 116 14.30 -18.08 7.11
CA SER A 116 13.56 -18.92 6.18
C SER A 116 13.33 -20.36 6.63
N GLN A 117 13.53 -20.72 7.91
CA GLN A 117 13.11 -22.03 8.43
C GLN A 117 11.60 -22.09 8.75
N SER A 118 10.76 -21.48 7.90
CA SER A 118 9.39 -21.95 7.72
C SER A 118 9.38 -22.91 6.53
N PRO A 119 8.92 -24.16 6.68
CA PRO A 119 8.96 -25.16 5.63
C PRO A 119 8.11 -24.65 4.47
N ALA A 120 8.74 -24.12 3.40
CA ALA A 120 8.14 -23.62 2.16
C ALA A 120 6.62 -23.52 2.28
N ALA A 121 6.13 -22.55 3.07
CA ALA A 121 4.71 -22.43 3.33
C ALA A 121 4.07 -22.31 1.94
N ASN A 122 3.09 -23.17 1.64
CA ASN A 122 2.43 -23.24 0.33
C ASN A 122 2.13 -21.83 -0.17
N VAL A 123 3.02 -21.25 -0.98
CA VAL A 123 2.81 -19.92 -1.54
C VAL A 123 1.67 -20.12 -2.50
N SER A 124 0.51 -19.54 -2.19
CA SER A 124 -0.61 -19.59 -3.13
C SER A 124 -0.18 -18.84 -4.37
N HIS A 125 -0.16 -19.49 -5.52
CA HIS A 125 0.05 -18.77 -6.77
C HIS A 125 -1.17 -17.90 -7.06
N GLY A 126 -0.93 -16.65 -7.47
CA GLY A 126 -1.96 -15.67 -7.78
C GLY A 126 -2.16 -14.62 -6.67
N ILE A 127 -2.14 -13.36 -7.09
CA ILE A 127 -2.42 -12.20 -6.23
C ILE A 127 -3.93 -12.11 -6.01
N PRO A 128 -4.44 -12.21 -4.76
CA PRO A 128 -5.87 -12.10 -4.49
C PRO A 128 -6.48 -10.78 -4.95
N PRO A 129 -7.77 -10.74 -5.36
CA PRO A 129 -8.43 -9.52 -5.81
C PRO A 129 -8.85 -8.62 -4.64
N LYS A 130 -7.85 -8.13 -3.89
CA LYS A 130 -8.00 -7.25 -2.72
C LYS A 130 -7.12 -6.03 -2.90
N ILE A 131 -7.65 -4.85 -2.56
CA ILE A 131 -6.93 -3.57 -2.56
C ILE A 131 -6.95 -3.02 -1.13
N TRP A 132 -5.78 -2.64 -0.65
CA TRP A 132 -5.56 -2.10 0.68
C TRP A 132 -4.98 -0.68 0.57
N GLN A 133 -5.61 0.27 1.24
CA GLN A 133 -5.00 1.57 1.53
C GLN A 133 -5.04 1.80 3.04
N ILE A 134 -3.99 2.36 3.62
CA ILE A 134 -3.89 2.56 5.07
C ILE A 134 -4.10 4.03 5.40
N LEU A 135 -4.93 4.31 6.41
CA LEU A 135 -5.16 5.66 6.88
C LEU A 135 -5.22 5.74 8.41
N LEU A 136 -4.05 6.04 8.99
CA LEU A 136 -3.86 6.18 10.42
C LEU A 136 -3.90 7.65 10.86
N PRO A 137 -4.35 7.95 12.09
CA PRO A 137 -4.32 9.31 12.61
C PRO A 137 -2.88 9.78 12.81
N LYS A 138 -2.57 11.02 12.42
CA LYS A 138 -1.21 11.60 12.56
C LYS A 138 -0.72 11.72 14.01
N LYS A 139 -1.65 11.75 14.96
CA LYS A 139 -1.38 11.79 16.39
C LYS A 139 -2.16 10.66 17.06
N PRO A 140 -1.58 9.97 18.06
CA PRO A 140 -2.33 9.02 18.86
C PRO A 140 -3.59 9.67 19.41
N THR A 141 -4.72 8.98 19.27
CA THR A 141 -6.02 9.46 19.74
C THR A 141 -6.81 8.26 20.25
N ASN A 142 -7.50 8.45 21.37
CA ASN A 142 -8.46 7.48 21.91
C ASN A 142 -9.87 7.69 21.33
N GLN A 143 -10.05 8.71 20.48
CA GLN A 143 -11.30 8.97 19.78
C GLN A 143 -11.27 8.35 18.39
N LYS A 144 -12.43 7.89 17.94
CA LYS A 144 -12.62 7.38 16.57
C LYS A 144 -12.12 8.42 15.56
N PHE A 145 -11.08 8.07 14.83
CA PHE A 145 -10.55 8.92 13.77
C PHE A 145 -11.46 8.85 12.55
N ILE A 146 -12.00 9.99 12.13
CA ILE A 146 -12.79 10.14 10.91
C ILE A 146 -12.00 10.99 9.93
N PRO A 147 -11.49 10.41 8.83
CA PRO A 147 -10.73 11.17 7.84
C PRO A 147 -11.64 12.10 7.05
N LYS A 148 -11.08 13.22 6.57
CA LYS A 148 -11.81 14.07 5.63
C LYS A 148 -11.86 13.42 4.25
N PRO A 149 -12.95 13.57 3.47
CA PRO A 149 -13.09 12.92 2.18
C PRO A 149 -11.97 13.24 1.18
N GLU A 150 -11.37 14.43 1.24
CA GLU A 150 -10.32 14.86 0.29
C GLU A 150 -9.03 14.04 0.41
N ILE A 151 -8.86 13.29 1.50
CA ILE A 151 -7.72 12.37 1.66
C ILE A 151 -7.84 11.18 0.68
N LEU A 152 -9.05 10.82 0.29
CA LEU A 152 -9.37 9.70 -0.61
C LEU A 152 -9.80 10.18 -2.00
N GLU A 153 -9.34 11.36 -2.41
CA GLU A 153 -9.67 11.98 -3.71
C GLU A 153 -9.31 11.08 -4.90
N GLU A 154 -8.23 10.29 -4.79
CA GLU A 154 -7.74 9.44 -5.88
C GLU A 154 -8.34 8.02 -5.87
N THR A 155 -9.00 7.62 -4.77
CA THR A 155 -9.62 6.30 -4.60
C THR A 155 -10.57 5.91 -5.74
N PRO A 156 -11.38 6.81 -6.33
CA PRO A 156 -12.23 6.44 -7.47
C PRO A 156 -11.48 5.81 -8.65
N SER A 157 -10.21 6.20 -8.89
CA SER A 157 -9.40 5.58 -9.95
C SER A 157 -9.20 4.08 -9.71
N TRP A 158 -8.90 3.69 -8.48
CA TRP A 158 -8.73 2.29 -8.08
C TRP A 158 -10.04 1.50 -8.19
N LEU A 159 -11.16 2.06 -7.74
CA LEU A 159 -12.47 1.40 -7.78
C LEU A 159 -12.97 1.18 -9.21
N VAL A 160 -12.85 2.20 -10.07
CA VAL A 160 -13.31 2.13 -11.46
C VAL A 160 -12.46 1.16 -12.28
N MET A 161 -11.14 1.15 -12.07
CA MET A 161 -10.23 0.25 -12.78
C MET A 161 -10.35 -1.22 -12.34
N ASN A 162 -10.89 -1.47 -11.15
CA ASN A 162 -10.85 -2.80 -10.50
C ASN A 162 -12.21 -3.16 -9.88
N THR A 163 -13.27 -3.13 -10.68
CA THR A 163 -14.66 -3.31 -10.20
C THR A 163 -14.94 -4.66 -9.51
N ASP A 164 -14.13 -5.69 -9.79
CA ASP A 164 -14.24 -7.02 -9.17
C ASP A 164 -13.33 -7.20 -7.93
N TYR A 165 -12.62 -6.15 -7.50
CA TYR A 165 -11.73 -6.21 -6.34
C TYR A 165 -12.44 -5.75 -5.07
N ALA A 166 -12.21 -6.47 -3.98
CA ALA A 166 -12.55 -5.97 -2.65
C ALA A 166 -11.61 -4.81 -2.32
N TYR A 167 -12.15 -3.67 -1.90
CA TYR A 167 -11.38 -2.48 -1.56
C TYR A 167 -11.58 -2.12 -0.08
N THR A 168 -10.47 -1.95 0.65
CA THR A 168 -10.48 -1.67 2.08
C THR A 168 -9.57 -0.48 2.40
N VAL A 169 -10.14 0.52 3.08
CA VAL A 169 -9.36 1.54 3.79
C VAL A 169 -9.16 1.08 5.22
N VAL A 170 -7.92 0.72 5.57
CA VAL A 170 -7.55 0.22 6.89
C VAL A 170 -7.34 1.39 7.84
N SER A 171 -8.22 1.51 8.83
CA SER A 171 -8.12 2.48 9.93
C SER A 171 -7.18 1.99 11.03
N GLN A 172 -7.03 2.77 12.11
CA GLN A 172 -6.32 2.32 13.31
C GLN A 172 -6.94 1.03 13.87
N ASP A 173 -8.25 1.03 14.14
CA ASP A 173 -8.96 -0.13 14.69
C ASP A 173 -8.82 -1.36 13.77
N GLY A 174 -8.97 -1.17 12.45
CA GLY A 174 -8.81 -2.26 11.49
C GLY A 174 -7.38 -2.79 11.42
N GLY A 175 -6.38 -1.92 11.57
CA GLY A 175 -4.98 -2.33 11.66
C GLY A 175 -4.69 -3.12 12.94
N ASP A 176 -5.22 -2.67 14.08
CA ASP A 176 -5.10 -3.37 15.36
C ASP A 176 -5.78 -4.75 15.30
N GLU A 177 -6.96 -4.86 14.68
CA GLU A 177 -7.67 -6.12 14.44
C GLU A 177 -6.86 -7.09 13.57
N VAL A 178 -6.32 -6.62 12.44
CA VAL A 178 -5.47 -7.45 11.55
C VAL A 178 -4.27 -7.99 12.30
N VAL A 179 -3.54 -7.13 13.03
CA VAL A 179 -2.33 -7.55 13.74
C VAL A 179 -2.68 -8.54 14.86
N GLN A 180 -3.74 -8.28 15.62
CA GLN A 180 -4.18 -9.18 16.68
C GLN A 180 -4.66 -10.54 16.14
N GLN A 181 -5.38 -10.55 15.01
CA GLN A 181 -5.94 -11.77 14.41
C GLN A 181 -4.85 -12.68 13.85
N TYR A 182 -3.88 -12.13 13.11
CA TYR A 182 -2.90 -12.92 12.37
C TYR A 182 -1.57 -13.10 13.09
N PHE A 183 -1.22 -12.17 13.98
CA PHE A 183 0.08 -12.11 14.64
C PHE A 183 -0.03 -12.02 16.17
N GLY A 184 -1.22 -12.28 16.72
CA GLY A 184 -1.51 -12.18 18.15
C GLY A 184 -0.69 -13.11 19.06
N ASP A 185 -0.17 -14.20 18.50
CA ASP A 185 0.69 -15.15 19.21
C ASP A 185 2.18 -14.78 19.14
N ASP A 186 2.55 -13.75 18.37
CA ASP A 186 3.92 -13.22 18.29
C ASP A 186 4.05 -11.92 19.10
N PRO A 187 4.56 -11.98 20.35
CA PRO A 187 4.65 -10.81 21.20
C PRO A 187 5.63 -9.76 20.64
N ARG A 188 6.61 -10.13 19.79
CA ARG A 188 7.54 -9.16 19.21
C ARG A 188 6.84 -8.30 18.18
N ILE A 189 6.04 -8.90 17.29
CA ILE A 189 5.27 -8.17 16.28
C ILE A 189 4.23 -7.28 16.97
N LEU A 190 3.49 -7.82 17.95
CA LEU A 190 2.48 -7.07 18.70
C LEU A 190 3.10 -5.85 19.40
N ASP A 191 4.21 -6.04 20.12
CA ASP A 191 4.87 -4.95 20.84
C ASP A 191 5.39 -3.90 19.86
N ALA A 192 6.06 -4.31 18.78
CA ALA A 192 6.60 -3.38 17.78
C ALA A 192 5.49 -2.54 17.15
N TYR A 193 4.38 -3.15 16.71
CA TYR A 193 3.27 -2.44 16.08
C TYR A 193 2.51 -1.53 17.06
N THR A 194 2.28 -2.00 18.29
CA THR A 194 1.54 -1.25 19.31
C THR A 194 2.35 -0.05 19.82
N LYS A 195 3.65 -0.23 20.03
CA LYS A 195 4.54 0.78 20.62
C LYS A 195 5.16 1.71 19.59
N MET A 196 5.00 1.46 18.29
CA MET A 196 5.58 2.27 17.22
C MET A 196 5.19 3.76 17.35
N PRO A 197 6.13 4.68 17.64
CA PRO A 197 5.79 6.08 17.92
C PRO A 197 5.55 6.89 16.64
N ASN A 198 6.17 6.48 15.52
CA ASN A 198 6.05 7.15 14.24
C ASN A 198 4.94 6.51 13.39
N VAL A 199 3.93 7.30 13.02
CA VAL A 199 2.77 6.83 12.25
C VAL A 199 3.15 6.34 10.85
N GLY A 200 4.17 6.94 10.22
CA GLY A 200 4.70 6.48 8.93
C GLY A 200 5.31 5.08 9.07
N MET A 201 6.18 4.87 10.06
CA MET A 201 6.75 3.55 10.35
C MET A 201 5.69 2.51 10.72
N LYS A 202 4.64 2.92 11.46
CA LYS A 202 3.52 2.05 11.80
C LYS A 202 2.74 1.63 10.55
N SER A 203 2.49 2.56 9.63
CA SER A 203 1.85 2.29 8.33
C SER A 203 2.72 1.38 7.44
N ASP A 204 4.03 1.62 7.39
CA ASP A 204 4.98 0.76 6.68
C ASP A 204 4.96 -0.68 7.25
N LEU A 205 5.04 -0.87 8.56
CA LEU A 205 4.95 -2.21 9.16
C LEU A 205 3.60 -2.88 8.83
N LEU A 206 2.50 -2.13 8.97
CA LEU A 206 1.16 -2.65 8.74
C LEU A 206 0.93 -3.14 7.30
N ARG A 207 1.42 -2.43 6.28
CA ARG A 207 1.26 -2.90 4.89
C ARG A 207 1.98 -4.23 4.65
N TYR A 208 3.15 -4.43 5.26
CA TYR A 208 3.88 -5.70 5.13
C TYR A 208 3.14 -6.83 5.84
N LEU A 209 2.62 -6.59 7.04
CA LEU A 209 1.83 -7.58 7.78
C LEU A 209 0.52 -7.95 7.05
N ILE A 210 -0.18 -6.97 6.46
CA ILE A 210 -1.37 -7.22 5.65
C ILE A 210 -1.02 -8.08 4.44
N LEU A 211 0.02 -7.72 3.68
CA LEU A 211 0.40 -8.47 2.48
C LEU A 211 0.93 -9.87 2.81
N GLU A 212 1.61 -10.04 3.96
CA GLU A 212 2.03 -11.36 4.46
C GLU A 212 0.81 -12.25 4.75
N ALA A 213 -0.19 -11.72 5.46
CA ALA A 213 -1.33 -12.53 5.90
C ALA A 213 -2.38 -12.76 4.79
N GLU A 214 -2.70 -11.70 4.04
CA GLU A 214 -3.88 -11.66 3.17
C GLU A 214 -3.55 -11.55 1.68
N GLY A 215 -2.32 -11.15 1.35
CA GLY A 215 -1.92 -10.78 -0.02
C GLY A 215 -2.75 -9.62 -0.57
N GLY A 216 -2.82 -9.55 -1.90
CA GLY A 216 -3.53 -8.51 -2.64
C GLY A 216 -2.61 -7.38 -3.06
N VAL A 217 -3.17 -6.19 -3.24
CA VAL A 217 -2.46 -4.98 -3.66
C VAL A 217 -2.55 -3.93 -2.58
N TYR A 218 -1.41 -3.52 -2.04
CA TYR A 218 -1.32 -2.31 -1.23
C TYR A 218 -0.99 -1.12 -2.14
N SER A 219 -1.60 0.04 -1.88
CA SER A 219 -1.15 1.31 -2.45
C SER A 219 -1.44 2.51 -1.55
N ASP A 220 -0.54 3.49 -1.49
CA ASP A 220 -0.72 4.74 -0.75
C ASP A 220 -1.95 5.51 -1.26
N THR A 221 -2.59 6.29 -0.37
CA THR A 221 -3.86 7.01 -0.67
C THR A 221 -3.72 8.10 -1.72
N ASP A 222 -2.51 8.60 -1.96
CA ASP A 222 -2.20 9.64 -2.95
C ASP A 222 -1.66 9.07 -4.27
N THR A 223 -2.15 7.89 -4.65
CA THR A 223 -1.85 7.23 -5.92
C THR A 223 -3.07 7.14 -6.82
N VAL A 224 -2.83 7.20 -8.13
CA VAL A 224 -3.82 7.03 -9.18
C VAL A 224 -3.57 5.72 -9.92
N ALA A 225 -4.57 4.84 -9.98
CA ALA A 225 -4.52 3.67 -10.84
C ALA A 225 -4.65 4.09 -12.31
N LEU A 226 -3.64 3.81 -13.13
CA LEU A 226 -3.64 4.12 -14.56
C LEU A 226 -4.14 2.94 -15.40
N LYS A 227 -4.00 1.71 -14.89
CA LYS A 227 -4.46 0.48 -15.52
C LYS A 227 -5.10 -0.48 -14.51
N PRO A 228 -6.01 -1.37 -14.96
CA PRO A 228 -6.50 -2.48 -14.15
C PRO A 228 -5.36 -3.34 -13.61
N ILE A 229 -5.47 -3.82 -12.36
CA ILE A 229 -4.48 -4.70 -11.73
C ILE A 229 -4.30 -6.00 -12.52
N ASN A 230 -5.38 -6.51 -13.12
CA ASN A 230 -5.33 -7.68 -13.99
C ASN A 230 -4.38 -7.53 -15.19
N ASP A 231 -4.05 -6.30 -15.59
CA ASP A 231 -3.17 -6.01 -16.72
C ASP A 231 -1.71 -5.79 -16.29
N TRP A 232 -1.41 -5.79 -14.99
CA TRP A 232 -0.05 -5.55 -14.47
C TRP A 232 0.92 -6.70 -14.81
N VAL A 233 0.39 -7.93 -14.85
CA VAL A 233 1.16 -9.13 -15.17
C VAL A 233 0.71 -9.67 -16.54
N PRO A 234 1.62 -9.81 -17.52
CA PRO A 234 1.31 -10.43 -18.80
C PRO A 234 0.64 -11.81 -18.61
N ALA A 235 -0.38 -12.11 -19.41
CA ALA A 235 -1.21 -13.31 -19.21
C ALA A 235 -0.41 -14.62 -19.08
N HIS A 236 0.67 -14.75 -19.85
CA HIS A 236 1.54 -15.94 -19.85
C HIS A 236 2.47 -16.06 -18.62
N LEU A 237 2.51 -15.04 -17.75
CA LEU A 237 3.29 -14.99 -16.50
C LEU A 237 2.42 -15.05 -15.24
N ARG A 238 1.09 -14.91 -15.33
CA ARG A 238 0.20 -14.79 -14.15
C ARG A 238 0.34 -15.95 -13.16
N ASP A 239 0.49 -17.18 -13.65
CA ASP A 239 0.64 -18.38 -12.81
C ASP A 239 2.05 -18.53 -12.22
N LYS A 240 2.99 -17.65 -12.58
CA LYS A 240 4.39 -17.67 -12.14
C LYS A 240 4.73 -16.53 -11.19
N VAL A 241 3.89 -15.51 -11.11
CA VAL A 241 4.15 -14.29 -10.34
C VAL A 241 3.45 -14.39 -8.99
N SER A 242 4.25 -14.38 -7.93
CA SER A 242 3.77 -14.28 -6.54
C SER A 242 3.89 -12.85 -6.01
N VAL A 243 4.82 -12.03 -6.54
CA VAL A 243 5.01 -10.64 -6.11
C VAL A 243 5.28 -9.73 -7.31
N VAL A 244 4.68 -8.54 -7.33
CA VAL A 244 5.02 -7.45 -8.25
C VAL A 244 5.59 -6.29 -7.45
N VAL A 245 6.79 -5.88 -7.81
CA VAL A 245 7.47 -4.69 -7.28
C VAL A 245 7.88 -3.79 -8.45
N GLY A 246 7.89 -2.48 -8.25
CA GLY A 246 8.40 -1.53 -9.22
C GLY A 246 9.66 -0.83 -8.72
N LEU A 247 10.45 -0.30 -9.64
CA LEU A 247 11.53 0.62 -9.27
C LEU A 247 10.94 1.99 -8.90
N GLU A 248 11.42 2.54 -7.80
CA GLU A 248 11.14 3.92 -7.35
C GLU A 248 12.29 4.85 -7.68
N PHE A 249 13.52 4.35 -7.62
CA PHE A 249 14.70 5.13 -7.94
C PHE A 249 15.70 4.26 -8.69
N ASP A 250 16.28 4.84 -9.72
CA ASP A 250 17.41 4.32 -10.47
C ASP A 250 18.37 5.50 -10.69
N ARG A 251 19.54 5.45 -10.08
CA ARG A 251 20.53 6.53 -10.15
C ARG A 251 21.08 6.71 -11.56
N ARG A 252 21.27 5.60 -12.30
CA ARG A 252 21.97 5.59 -13.59
C ARG A 252 23.34 6.29 -13.47
N ASP A 253 23.68 7.14 -14.44
CA ASP A 253 24.89 7.97 -14.44
C ASP A 253 24.75 9.26 -13.59
N GLY A 254 23.62 9.44 -12.90
CA GLY A 254 23.33 10.61 -12.10
C GLY A 254 24.17 10.72 -10.81
N PRO A 255 24.17 11.90 -10.15
CA PRO A 255 24.80 12.06 -8.85
C PRO A 255 24.07 11.22 -7.80
N ALA A 256 24.75 10.93 -6.68
CA ALA A 256 24.08 10.40 -5.51
C ALA A 256 23.04 11.41 -5.01
N TRP A 257 21.89 10.92 -4.53
CA TRP A 257 20.86 11.75 -3.93
C TRP A 257 20.89 11.60 -2.41
N ALA A 258 20.89 12.74 -1.69
CA ALA A 258 21.29 12.81 -0.28
C ALA A 258 20.50 11.89 0.66
N ASP A 259 19.25 11.57 0.29
CA ASP A 259 18.31 10.81 1.11
C ASP A 259 18.06 9.38 0.58
N ILE A 260 18.72 8.97 -0.51
CA ILE A 260 18.55 7.64 -1.11
C ILE A 260 19.82 6.82 -0.94
N LEU A 261 19.71 5.71 -0.22
CA LEU A 261 20.86 4.92 0.22
C LEU A 261 21.37 3.95 -0.85
N HIS A 262 20.52 3.55 -1.80
CA HIS A 262 20.84 2.55 -2.82
C HIS A 262 20.84 3.15 -4.22
N ASP A 263 21.73 2.67 -5.09
CA ASP A 263 21.77 3.14 -6.49
C ASP A 263 20.52 2.72 -7.28
N VAL A 264 19.81 1.67 -6.82
CA VAL A 264 18.47 1.29 -7.26
C VAL A 264 17.61 1.03 -6.02
N GLN A 265 16.41 1.61 -5.96
CA GLN A 265 15.46 1.46 -4.86
C GLN A 265 14.11 0.96 -5.40
N PHE A 266 13.49 0.04 -4.68
CA PHE A 266 12.16 -0.47 -4.98
C PHE A 266 11.08 0.39 -4.33
N CYS A 267 10.00 0.59 -5.08
CA CYS A 267 8.76 1.19 -4.62
C CYS A 267 8.16 0.35 -3.49
N GLN A 268 7.87 1.00 -2.37
CA GLN A 268 7.12 0.42 -1.25
C GLN A 268 5.72 1.01 -1.06
N TRP A 269 5.40 2.09 -1.78
CA TRP A 269 4.11 2.78 -1.71
C TRP A 269 3.07 2.13 -2.63
N THR A 270 3.47 1.15 -3.47
CA THR A 270 2.59 0.18 -4.16
C THR A 270 3.29 -1.16 -4.26
N ILE A 271 2.63 -2.22 -3.81
CA ILE A 271 3.13 -3.61 -3.84
C ILE A 271 1.95 -4.54 -4.11
N ALA A 272 2.13 -5.55 -4.96
CA ALA A 272 1.15 -6.61 -5.14
C ALA A 272 1.76 -7.96 -4.78
N ALA A 273 1.04 -8.81 -4.04
CA ALA A 273 1.56 -10.10 -3.62
C ALA A 273 0.51 -11.17 -3.35
N ALA A 274 0.94 -12.42 -3.48
CA ALA A 274 0.28 -13.57 -2.88
C ALA A 274 0.52 -13.60 -1.36
N PRO A 275 -0.46 -14.06 -0.56
CA PRO A 275 -0.28 -14.27 0.87
C PRO A 275 0.83 -15.29 1.15
N GLY A 276 1.55 -15.08 2.25
CA GLY A 276 2.59 -15.97 2.75
C GLY A 276 3.93 -15.89 2.01
N HIS A 277 4.12 -14.97 1.06
CA HIS A 277 5.39 -14.86 0.36
C HIS A 277 6.56 -14.50 1.32
N PRO A 278 7.69 -15.23 1.30
CA PRO A 278 8.76 -15.09 2.32
C PRO A 278 9.39 -13.69 2.44
N VAL A 279 9.32 -12.88 1.39
CA VAL A 279 9.85 -11.51 1.38
C VAL A 279 9.27 -10.65 2.51
N PHE A 280 7.98 -10.84 2.84
CA PHE A 280 7.32 -10.04 3.87
C PHE A 280 7.75 -10.44 5.27
N ARG A 281 7.82 -11.75 5.56
CA ARG A 281 8.36 -12.23 6.84
C ARG A 281 9.78 -11.73 7.07
N LYS A 282 10.64 -11.77 6.03
CA LYS A 282 12.01 -11.22 6.11
C LYS A 282 12.01 -9.71 6.38
N MET A 283 11.09 -8.97 5.75
CA MET A 283 10.93 -7.54 6.00
C MET A 283 10.51 -7.26 7.44
N VAL A 284 9.53 -7.99 7.96
CA VAL A 284 9.06 -7.87 9.35
C VAL A 284 10.19 -8.17 10.32
N GLU A 285 10.91 -9.29 10.17
CA GLU A 285 12.04 -9.63 11.05
C GLU A 285 13.16 -8.60 10.98
N ARG A 286 13.47 -8.07 9.79
CA ARG A 286 14.43 -6.98 9.66
C ARG A 286 13.96 -5.75 10.43
N ILE A 287 12.68 -5.37 10.31
CA ILE A 287 12.12 -4.21 11.03
C ILE A 287 12.29 -4.41 12.53
N LEU A 288 11.92 -5.59 13.06
CA LEU A 288 12.05 -5.90 14.48
C LEU A 288 13.51 -5.76 14.95
N SER A 289 14.46 -6.38 14.24
CA SER A 289 15.89 -6.24 14.57
C SER A 289 16.37 -4.79 14.48
N LYS A 290 15.88 -4.01 13.50
CA LYS A 290 16.27 -2.60 13.37
C LYS A 290 15.68 -1.71 14.46
N LEU A 291 14.48 -2.02 14.98
CA LEU A 291 13.91 -1.35 16.14
C LEU A 291 14.71 -1.66 17.41
N ASP A 292 15.16 -2.91 17.59
CA ASP A 292 16.02 -3.31 18.70
C ASP A 292 17.36 -2.54 18.65
N GLU A 293 17.97 -2.41 17.46
CA GLU A 293 19.18 -1.62 17.24
C GLU A 293 18.98 -0.14 17.58
N LEU A 294 17.92 0.49 17.05
CA LEU A 294 17.63 1.90 17.32
C LEU A 294 17.34 2.15 18.80
N SER A 295 16.60 1.25 19.45
CA SER A 295 16.34 1.35 20.89
C SER A 295 17.65 1.32 21.69
N ALA A 296 18.58 0.44 21.32
CA ALA A 296 19.89 0.36 21.95
C ALA A 296 20.78 1.58 21.67
N GLU A 297 20.84 2.05 20.42
CA GLU A 297 21.65 3.20 20.00
C GLU A 297 21.21 4.50 20.69
N HIS A 298 19.91 4.71 20.85
CA HIS A 298 19.36 5.89 21.53
C HIS A 298 19.24 5.71 23.05
N GLY A 299 19.38 4.49 23.57
CA GLY A 299 19.16 4.18 24.99
C GLY A 299 17.72 4.45 25.46
N LEU A 300 16.75 4.33 24.54
CA LEU A 300 15.34 4.63 24.77
C LEU A 300 14.47 3.44 24.36
N PRO A 301 13.38 3.13 25.08
CA PRO A 301 12.42 2.13 24.61
C PRO A 301 11.72 2.60 23.33
N ILE A 302 11.19 1.65 22.54
CA ILE A 302 10.61 1.89 21.20
C ILE A 302 9.59 3.05 21.23
N GLU A 303 8.69 3.06 22.20
CA GLU A 303 7.62 4.08 22.32
C GLU A 303 8.11 5.51 22.59
N GLN A 304 9.38 5.67 22.96
CA GLN A 304 10.01 6.97 23.21
C GLN A 304 10.95 7.42 22.10
N LEU A 305 11.17 6.58 21.07
CA LEU A 305 12.03 6.92 19.95
C LEU A 305 11.48 8.12 19.16
N LYS A 306 12.39 8.97 18.69
CA LYS A 306 12.10 10.10 17.79
C LYS A 306 12.96 9.97 16.54
N PRO A 307 12.67 8.97 15.68
CA PRO A 307 13.51 8.68 14.54
C PRO A 307 13.53 9.86 13.56
N SER A 308 14.72 10.19 13.10
CA SER A 308 14.97 11.09 11.98
C SER A 308 14.43 10.53 10.67
N SER A 309 14.32 11.36 9.63
CA SER A 309 13.88 10.91 8.31
C SER A 309 14.72 9.76 7.75
N VAL A 310 16.04 9.79 7.97
CA VAL A 310 16.97 8.74 7.51
C VAL A 310 16.71 7.43 8.26
N GLU A 311 16.50 7.49 9.57
CA GLU A 311 16.16 6.32 10.37
C GLU A 311 14.82 5.71 9.97
N VAL A 312 13.80 6.54 9.68
CA VAL A 312 12.52 6.05 9.13
C VAL A 312 12.74 5.31 7.81
N MET A 313 13.45 5.93 6.86
CA MET A 313 13.71 5.34 5.53
C MET A 313 14.51 4.04 5.60
N ASN A 314 15.44 3.93 6.55
CA ASN A 314 16.31 2.76 6.72
C ASN A 314 15.75 1.68 7.69
N SER A 315 14.63 1.94 8.35
CA SER A 315 14.04 0.97 9.29
C SER A 315 12.87 0.25 8.68
N THR A 316 11.83 1.00 8.30
CA THR A 316 10.60 0.47 7.73
C THR A 316 10.39 0.91 6.29
N GLY A 317 11.09 1.97 5.88
CA GLY A 317 10.90 2.65 4.61
C GLY A 317 11.59 1.99 3.42
N PRO A 318 11.74 2.75 2.30
CA PRO A 318 12.07 2.17 1.01
C PRO A 318 13.50 1.61 0.93
N ALA A 319 14.44 2.12 1.74
CA ALA A 319 15.80 1.60 1.78
C ALA A 319 15.85 0.22 2.45
N ALA A 320 15.08 0.02 3.53
CA ALA A 320 14.95 -1.27 4.19
C ALA A 320 14.23 -2.29 3.29
N TRP A 321 13.14 -1.87 2.64
CA TRP A 321 12.41 -2.69 1.68
C TRP A 321 13.30 -3.16 0.54
N SER A 322 14.12 -2.26 0.00
CA SER A 322 14.99 -2.56 -1.13
C SER A 322 16.07 -3.58 -0.79
N GLU A 323 16.64 -3.51 0.42
CA GLU A 323 17.60 -4.51 0.89
C GLU A 323 16.97 -5.90 0.98
N VAL A 324 15.74 -5.99 1.51
CA VAL A 324 15.05 -7.27 1.69
C VAL A 324 14.62 -7.87 0.35
N VAL A 325 14.06 -7.06 -0.55
CA VAL A 325 13.71 -7.50 -1.91
C VAL A 325 14.95 -7.95 -2.65
N PHE A 326 16.04 -7.18 -2.61
CA PHE A 326 17.28 -7.54 -3.27
C PHE A 326 17.85 -8.88 -2.75
N HIS A 327 17.87 -9.09 -1.44
CA HIS A 327 18.26 -10.39 -0.87
C HIS A 327 17.35 -11.53 -1.34
N GLN A 328 16.03 -11.31 -1.41
CA GLN A 328 15.11 -12.31 -1.92
C GLN A 328 15.36 -12.65 -3.39
N LEU A 329 15.70 -11.65 -4.21
CA LEU A 329 16.07 -11.87 -5.61
C LEU A 329 17.37 -12.69 -5.73
N GLN A 330 18.35 -12.45 -4.85
CA GLN A 330 19.61 -13.21 -4.82
C GLN A 330 19.43 -14.69 -4.49
N GLU A 331 18.40 -15.04 -3.73
CA GLU A 331 18.05 -16.44 -3.45
C GLU A 331 17.53 -17.17 -4.71
N PHE A 332 16.93 -16.44 -5.65
CA PHE A 332 16.48 -16.99 -6.93
C PHE A 332 17.57 -16.92 -8.01
N ASP A 333 18.39 -15.88 -7.99
CA ASP A 333 19.46 -15.63 -8.96
C ASP A 333 20.67 -15.02 -8.27
N ASN A 334 21.65 -15.87 -7.95
CA ASN A 334 22.88 -15.47 -7.28
C ASN A 334 23.83 -14.63 -8.16
N THR A 335 23.52 -14.43 -9.43
CA THR A 335 24.29 -13.55 -10.33
C THR A 335 23.94 -12.08 -10.13
N ILE A 336 22.84 -11.78 -9.43
CA ILE A 336 22.46 -10.42 -9.03
C ILE A 336 23.31 -10.02 -7.82
N THR A 337 24.52 -9.53 -8.06
CA THR A 337 25.48 -9.20 -6.99
C THR A 337 25.47 -7.73 -6.58
N ASP A 338 24.92 -6.85 -7.43
CA ASP A 338 24.87 -5.40 -7.22
C ASP A 338 23.50 -4.84 -7.63
N TYR A 339 22.98 -3.84 -6.91
CA TYR A 339 21.73 -3.14 -7.24
C TYR A 339 21.70 -2.65 -8.69
N ARG A 340 22.85 -2.24 -9.24
CA ARG A 340 23.00 -1.81 -10.64
C ARG A 340 22.67 -2.90 -11.65
N ASN A 341 22.62 -4.18 -11.28
CA ASN A 341 22.13 -5.24 -12.16
C ASN A 341 20.65 -5.06 -12.57
N LEU A 342 19.91 -4.18 -11.88
CA LEU A 342 18.53 -3.78 -12.17
C LEU A 342 18.41 -2.33 -12.68
N SER A 343 19.52 -1.63 -12.90
CA SER A 343 19.54 -0.27 -13.47
C SER A 343 19.29 -0.31 -14.99
N TYR A 344 18.79 0.78 -15.57
CA TYR A 344 18.48 0.91 -17.00
C TYR A 344 17.50 -0.14 -17.55
N MET A 345 16.66 -0.73 -16.70
CA MET A 345 15.61 -1.64 -17.16
C MET A 345 14.61 -0.91 -18.08
N THR A 346 14.51 -1.36 -19.32
CA THR A 346 13.51 -0.88 -20.29
C THR A 346 12.28 -1.78 -20.38
N GLU A 347 12.34 -2.99 -19.83
CA GLU A 347 11.26 -3.96 -19.80
C GLU A 347 11.17 -4.63 -18.41
N PRO A 348 9.99 -5.08 -17.97
CA PRO A 348 9.85 -5.86 -16.74
C PRO A 348 10.69 -7.15 -16.77
N ARG A 349 11.21 -7.55 -15.61
CA ARG A 349 12.01 -8.79 -15.45
C ARG A 349 11.38 -9.67 -14.38
N LEU A 350 11.08 -10.91 -14.74
CA LEU A 350 10.71 -11.96 -13.79
C LEU A 350 11.97 -12.64 -13.26
N ILE A 351 12.18 -12.60 -11.95
CA ILE A 351 13.30 -13.26 -11.25
C ILE A 351 12.70 -14.15 -10.17
N GLY A 352 12.85 -15.46 -10.30
CA GLY A 352 12.08 -16.42 -9.51
C GLY A 352 10.58 -16.23 -9.77
N ASP A 353 9.84 -15.85 -8.74
CA ASP A 353 8.41 -15.51 -8.78
C ASP A 353 8.11 -14.03 -8.52
N ILE A 354 9.14 -13.17 -8.57
CA ILE A 354 9.02 -11.72 -8.40
C ILE A 354 9.14 -11.03 -9.77
N LEU A 355 8.08 -10.34 -10.17
CA LEU A 355 8.09 -9.46 -11.34
C LEU A 355 8.57 -8.06 -10.94
N VAL A 356 9.76 -7.69 -11.40
CA VAL A 356 10.33 -6.35 -11.22
C VAL A 356 9.95 -5.48 -12.41
N LEU A 357 9.17 -4.45 -12.16
CA LEU A 357 8.76 -3.47 -13.17
C LEU A 357 9.84 -2.41 -13.38
N THR A 358 9.83 -1.78 -14.55
CA THR A 358 10.69 -0.63 -14.86
C THR A 358 10.34 0.59 -13.99
N ILE A 359 11.17 1.64 -14.05
CA ILE A 359 10.91 2.91 -13.37
C ILE A 359 9.51 3.43 -13.70
N ASP A 360 9.10 3.43 -14.97
CA ASP A 360 7.78 3.95 -15.32
C ASP A 360 6.62 3.05 -14.86
N GLY A 361 6.86 1.79 -14.46
CA GLY A 361 5.79 0.90 -13.97
C GLY A 361 5.02 1.50 -12.80
N PHE A 362 5.75 1.83 -11.72
CA PHE A 362 5.21 2.52 -10.54
C PHE A 362 5.81 3.92 -10.40
N GLY A 363 7.09 4.13 -10.69
CA GLY A 363 7.76 5.42 -10.53
C GLY A 363 7.52 6.47 -11.63
N MET A 364 6.44 6.40 -12.41
CA MET A 364 6.21 7.35 -13.51
C MET A 364 6.04 8.80 -13.04
N GLY A 365 6.49 9.77 -13.85
CA GLY A 365 6.28 11.20 -13.62
C GLY A 365 7.25 11.84 -12.62
N GLN A 366 8.33 11.14 -12.26
CA GLN A 366 9.34 11.64 -11.33
C GLN A 366 10.42 12.44 -12.08
N PRO A 367 10.96 13.54 -11.51
CA PRO A 367 11.96 14.40 -12.18
C PRO A 367 13.37 13.78 -12.22
N HIS A 368 13.48 12.48 -12.00
CA HIS A 368 14.73 11.75 -11.86
C HIS A 368 14.59 10.33 -12.42
N SER A 369 15.68 9.57 -12.37
CA SER A 369 15.72 8.17 -12.81
C SER A 369 15.28 7.94 -14.26
N ASN A 370 15.24 9.04 -15.04
CA ASN A 370 14.75 9.09 -16.40
C ASN A 370 13.38 8.38 -16.51
N SER A 371 12.51 8.69 -15.55
CA SER A 371 11.09 8.44 -15.68
C SER A 371 10.50 9.36 -16.76
N THR A 372 9.42 8.93 -17.41
CA THR A 372 8.64 9.78 -18.30
C THR A 372 7.94 10.88 -17.48
N ASP A 373 8.39 12.13 -17.65
CA ASP A 373 7.92 13.31 -16.92
C ASP A 373 7.44 14.47 -17.82
N ASP A 374 7.30 14.22 -19.13
CA ASP A 374 6.87 15.19 -20.15
C ASP A 374 5.36 15.47 -20.18
N GLY A 375 4.62 14.92 -19.21
CA GLY A 375 3.17 15.02 -19.10
C GLY A 375 2.39 13.94 -19.86
N SER A 376 3.06 13.12 -20.67
CA SER A 376 2.46 11.92 -21.25
C SER A 376 2.38 10.77 -20.23
N ILE A 377 1.58 9.75 -20.55
CA ILE A 377 1.51 8.51 -19.78
C ILE A 377 2.15 7.42 -20.65
N PRO A 378 3.35 6.90 -20.30
CA PRO A 378 4.01 5.88 -21.10
C PRO A 378 3.25 4.56 -21.00
N GLU A 379 3.41 3.69 -22.00
CA GLU A 379 2.72 2.40 -22.02
C GLU A 379 3.06 1.53 -20.80
N ALA A 380 4.27 1.61 -20.28
CA ALA A 380 4.68 0.85 -19.09
C ALA A 380 3.99 1.31 -17.80
N ALA A 381 3.40 2.51 -17.76
CA ALA A 381 2.84 3.07 -16.53
C ALA A 381 1.58 2.35 -16.06
N LEU A 382 1.61 1.89 -14.81
CA LEU A 382 0.51 1.19 -14.14
C LEU A 382 -0.12 2.05 -13.04
N VAL A 383 0.71 2.81 -12.33
CA VAL A 383 0.31 3.68 -11.22
C VAL A 383 1.05 5.01 -11.32
N LYS A 384 0.39 6.09 -10.91
CA LYS A 384 1.02 7.41 -10.73
C LYS A 384 0.95 7.82 -9.27
N HIS A 385 2.09 8.16 -8.69
CA HIS A 385 2.16 8.71 -7.34
C HIS A 385 2.13 10.24 -7.38
N LEU A 386 1.34 10.87 -6.49
CA LEU A 386 1.19 12.33 -6.45
C LEU A 386 2.10 13.04 -5.44
N PHE A 387 2.85 12.27 -4.63
CA PHE A 387 3.82 12.79 -3.66
C PHE A 387 3.22 13.84 -2.72
N LYS A 388 1.96 13.67 -2.29
CA LYS A 388 1.28 14.62 -1.38
C LYS A 388 1.97 14.65 0.00
N GLY A 389 2.77 13.63 0.34
CA GLY A 389 3.68 13.64 1.49
C GLY A 389 2.97 13.74 2.84
N SER A 390 1.73 13.26 2.92
CA SER A 390 0.82 13.48 4.05
C SER A 390 1.34 12.96 5.39
N TRP A 391 2.28 12.00 5.38
CA TRP A 391 2.94 11.43 6.55
C TRP A 391 4.10 12.27 7.09
N ARG A 392 4.72 13.15 6.28
CA ARG A 392 5.82 14.01 6.74
C ARG A 392 5.23 15.08 7.66
N GLY A 393 5.54 15.00 8.95
CA GLY A 393 5.07 15.96 9.94
C GLY A 393 5.68 17.35 9.69
N ASN A 394 4.98 18.22 8.96
CA ASN A 394 4.81 19.64 9.28
C ASN A 394 3.86 20.36 8.32
N ASP A 395 3.06 21.25 8.89
CA ASP A 395 2.28 22.32 8.25
C ASP A 395 3.19 23.24 7.43
N LYS A 396 3.51 22.87 6.18
CA LYS A 396 4.03 23.80 5.16
C LYS A 396 3.05 23.91 3.99
N ARG A 397 1.81 24.30 4.30
CA ARG A 397 0.98 25.07 3.36
C ARG A 397 1.00 26.53 3.79
N SER A 398 2.10 27.20 3.53
CA SER A 398 2.13 28.66 3.49
C SER A 398 3.36 29.10 2.72
N GLY A 399 3.13 29.57 1.49
CA GLY A 399 4.04 30.40 0.71
C GLY A 399 5.30 29.68 0.21
N ASP A 400 5.40 29.52 -1.10
CA ASP A 400 6.53 30.04 -1.87
C ASP A 400 6.18 29.86 -3.35
N ALA A 401 5.23 30.70 -3.78
CA ALA A 401 5.25 31.23 -5.13
C ALA A 401 6.01 32.56 -5.04
N GLU A 402 6.92 32.79 -6.00
CA GLU A 402 7.79 33.97 -6.21
C GLU A 402 9.13 34.01 -5.44
N SER A 403 10.22 33.68 -6.14
CA SER A 403 11.22 34.66 -6.62
C SER A 403 12.59 34.01 -6.86
N THR A 404 12.92 33.69 -8.11
CA THR A 404 14.00 34.31 -8.93
C THR A 404 14.13 33.57 -10.25
#